data_AF-A0A3B8Y7D5-F1
#
_entry.id   AF-A0A3B8Y7D5-F1
#
_cell.length_a   1.000
_cell.length_b   1.000
_cell.length_c   1.000
_cell.angle_alpha   90.00
_cell.angle_beta   90.00
_cell.angle_gamma   90.00
#
_symmetry.space_group_name_H-M   'P 1'
#
loop_
_entity.id
_entity.type
_entity.pdbx_description
1 polymer ?
#
loop_
_entity_poly.entity_id
_entity_poly.type
_entity_poly.pdbx_seq_one_letter_code
_entity_poly.pdbx_strand_id
1 'polypeptide(L)'
;MDILHTKGKIIEGQLILDDFQNNLPTNTEVEVIIFIKGATKKKEFEAARQEMQKTFKDAGIKSREQILELIQDVKKELFEERSR
;
A
#
# COMPACT_ATOMS: atom_id res chain seq x y z
N MET A 1 4.16 -16.72 21.41
CA MET A 1 4.94 -15.66 20.75
C MET A 1 4.07 -14.43 20.80
N ASP A 2 4.38 -13.50 21.70
CA ASP A 2 3.62 -12.27 21.84
C ASP A 2 4.27 -11.19 20.97
N ILE A 3 3.50 -10.66 20.02
CA ILE A 3 3.98 -9.66 19.06
C ILE A 3 3.52 -8.30 19.53
N LEU A 4 4.46 -7.44 19.92
CA LEU A 4 4.16 -6.08 20.33
C LEU A 4 4.07 -5.16 19.11
N HIS A 5 2.87 -4.59 18.89
CA HIS A 5 2.67 -3.54 17.90
C HIS A 5 2.69 -2.18 18.57
N THR A 6 3.81 -1.47 18.47
CA THR A 6 3.91 -0.09 18.99
C THR A 6 4.39 0.86 17.92
N LYS A 7 3.94 2.11 18.00
CA LYS A 7 4.47 3.21 17.20
C LYS A 7 5.74 3.74 17.87
N GLY A 8 6.62 4.33 17.08
CA GLY A 8 7.84 4.93 17.58
C GLY A 8 8.44 5.86 16.54
N LYS A 9 9.42 6.65 16.97
CA LYS A 9 10.15 7.61 16.15
C LYS A 9 11.64 7.35 16.25
N ILE A 10 12.35 7.57 15.16
CA ILE A 10 13.82 7.55 15.17
C ILE A 10 14.29 8.98 15.47
N ILE A 11 15.02 9.16 16.57
CA ILE A 11 15.63 10.42 16.98
C ILE A 11 17.11 10.12 17.23
N GLU A 12 18.01 10.86 16.57
CA GLU A 12 19.48 10.69 16.72
C GLU A 12 19.98 9.25 16.49
N GLY A 13 19.33 8.52 15.57
CA GLY A 13 19.69 7.13 15.26
C GLY A 13 19.14 6.10 16.25
N GLN A 14 18.36 6.52 17.24
CA GLN A 14 17.74 5.65 18.25
C GLN A 14 16.24 5.52 17.99
N LEU A 15 15.70 4.30 18.06
CA LEU A 15 14.26 4.04 17.95
C LEU A 15 13.60 4.24 19.33
N ILE A 16 12.77 5.27 19.44
CA ILE A 16 12.01 5.60 20.65
C ILE A 16 10.57 5.15 20.43
N LEU A 17 10.09 4.21 21.25
CA LEU A 17 8.72 3.69 21.18
C LEU A 17 7.80 4.61 21.99
N ASP A 18 6.63 4.96 21.43
CA ASP A 18 5.66 5.87 22.07
C ASP A 18 4.96 5.21 23.27
N ASP A 19 4.92 3.88 23.33
CA ASP A 19 4.13 3.14 24.30
C ASP A 19 4.95 2.79 25.55
N PHE A 20 4.73 3.57 26.62
CA PHE A 20 5.33 3.43 27.94
C PHE A 20 4.78 2.22 28.74
N GLN A 21 3.88 1.41 28.16
CA GLN A 21 3.09 0.43 28.92
C GLN A 21 3.68 -0.97 29.03
N ASN A 22 4.77 -1.29 28.34
CA ASN A 22 5.43 -2.59 28.52
C ASN A 22 6.76 -2.40 29.22
N ASN A 23 6.82 -2.79 30.50
CA ASN A 23 8.07 -3.07 31.19
C ASN A 23 8.75 -4.24 30.47
N LEU A 24 9.46 -3.94 29.38
CA LEU A 24 10.29 -4.91 28.69
C LEU A 24 11.29 -5.45 29.72
N PRO A 25 11.40 -6.77 29.90
CA PRO A 25 12.37 -7.32 30.83
C PRO A 25 13.76 -6.86 30.40
N THR A 26 14.58 -6.41 31.35
CA THR A 26 15.90 -5.80 31.12
C THR A 26 16.93 -6.74 30.46
N ASN A 27 16.57 -8.00 30.23
CA ASN A 27 17.43 -9.08 29.70
C ASN A 27 16.72 -9.92 28.63
N THR A 28 15.98 -9.29 27.72
CA THR A 28 15.27 -9.99 26.65
C THR A 28 15.75 -9.52 25.28
N GLU A 29 16.12 -10.47 24.43
CA GLU A 29 16.36 -10.20 23.00
C GLU A 29 15.01 -9.97 22.33
N VAL A 30 14.87 -8.81 21.67
CA VAL A 30 13.64 -8.42 20.97
C VAL A 30 13.94 -8.32 19.49
N GLU A 31 13.19 -9.06 18.68
CA GLU A 31 13.23 -8.92 17.23
C GLU A 31 12.31 -7.76 16.80
N VAL A 32 12.88 -6.74 16.16
CA VAL A 32 12.14 -5.55 15.72
C VAL A 32 12.02 -5.55 14.20
N ILE A 33 10.79 -5.61 13.71
CA ILE A 33 10.48 -5.48 12.27
C ILE A 33 10.13 -4.02 11.97
N ILE A 34 11.00 -3.32 11.24
CA ILE A 34 10.80 -1.90 10.88
C ILE A 34 10.27 -1.79 9.45
N PHE A 35 9.04 -1.27 9.30
CA PHE A 35 8.45 -0.94 8.01
C PHE A 35 8.72 0.52 7.65
N ILE A 36 9.73 0.77 6.82
CA ILE A 36 9.99 2.11 6.27
C ILE A 36 9.04 2.34 5.10
N LYS A 37 8.11 3.29 5.24
CA LYS A 37 7.33 3.78 4.10
C LYS A 37 8.26 4.54 3.17
N GLY A 38 8.72 3.89 2.10
CA GLY A 38 9.51 4.55 1.06
C GLY A 38 8.74 5.76 0.50
N ALA A 39 9.45 6.88 0.27
CA ALA A 39 8.89 8.09 -0.33
C ALA A 39 8.54 7.93 -1.83
N THR A 40 8.83 6.77 -2.41
CA THR A 40 8.77 6.54 -3.85
C THR A 40 7.48 5.83 -4.20
N LYS A 41 6.56 6.60 -4.81
CA LYS A 41 5.45 6.19 -5.72
C LYS A 41 4.19 7.03 -5.54
N LYS A 42 4.07 7.92 -4.54
CA LYS A 42 2.84 8.70 -4.37
C LYS A 42 2.60 9.67 -5.54
N LYS A 43 3.66 10.35 -6.00
CA LYS A 43 3.58 11.29 -7.14
C LYS A 43 3.32 10.59 -8.48
N GLU A 44 4.00 9.47 -8.72
CA GLU A 44 3.80 8.65 -9.93
C GLU A 44 2.42 8.00 -9.96
N PHE A 45 1.95 7.49 -8.82
CA PHE A 45 0.61 6.93 -8.68
C PHE A 45 -0.47 8.01 -8.84
N GLU A 46 -0.28 9.21 -8.29
CA GLU A 46 -1.21 10.33 -8.48
C GLU A 46 -1.25 10.79 -9.94
N ALA A 47 -0.11 10.86 -10.62
CA ALA A 47 -0.04 11.18 -12.05
C ALA A 47 -0.76 10.12 -12.91
N ALA A 48 -0.46 8.83 -12.69
CA ALA A 48 -1.10 7.72 -13.39
C ALA A 48 -2.61 7.68 -13.12
N ARG A 49 -3.04 8.00 -11.89
CA ARG A 49 -4.46 8.09 -11.54
C ARG A 49 -5.17 9.24 -12.26
N GLN A 50 -4.55 10.42 -12.36
CA GLN A 50 -5.12 11.55 -13.09
C GLN A 50 -5.24 11.27 -14.59
N GLU A 51 -4.21 10.66 -15.17
CA GLU A 51 -4.21 10.24 -16.58
C GLU A 51 -5.32 9.23 -16.84
N MET A 52 -5.44 8.20 -16.00
CA MET A 52 -6.49 7.18 -16.11
C MET A 52 -7.89 7.79 -16.00
N GLN A 53 -8.11 8.72 -15.06
CA GLN A 53 -9.40 9.42 -14.93
C GLN A 53 -9.74 10.27 -16.15
N LYS A 54 -8.73 10.91 -16.75
CA LYS A 54 -8.91 11.67 -17.99
C LYS A 54 -9.31 10.74 -19.15
N THR A 55 -8.60 9.64 -19.33
CA THR A 55 -8.91 8.65 -20.38
C THR A 55 -10.31 8.06 -20.22
N PHE A 56 -10.73 7.74 -19.00
CA PHE A 56 -12.11 7.27 -18.77
C PHE A 56 -13.15 8.34 -19.11
N LYS A 57 -12.90 9.60 -18.76
CA LYS A 57 -13.79 10.71 -19.12
C LYS A 57 -13.88 10.91 -20.64
N ASP A 58 -12.74 10.86 -21.33
CA ASP A 58 -12.66 11.01 -22.78
C ASP A 58 -13.33 9.83 -23.52
N ALA A 59 -13.28 8.63 -22.95
CA ALA A 59 -13.98 7.44 -23.43
C ALA A 59 -15.49 7.44 -23.10
N GLY A 60 -16.01 8.49 -22.45
CA GLY A 60 -17.43 8.59 -22.10
C GLY A 60 -17.87 7.71 -20.93
N ILE A 61 -16.92 7.15 -20.16
CA ILE A 61 -17.18 6.34 -18.98
C ILE A 61 -17.52 7.28 -17.81
N LYS A 62 -18.77 7.21 -17.35
CA LYS A 62 -19.33 8.14 -16.36
C LYS A 62 -19.56 7.50 -15.00
N SER A 63 -19.59 6.18 -14.93
CA SER A 63 -19.89 5.45 -13.71
C SER A 63 -18.82 4.44 -13.34
N ARG A 64 -18.78 4.08 -12.06
CA ARG A 64 -17.83 3.10 -11.53
C ARG A 64 -18.15 1.71 -12.06
N GLU A 65 -19.41 1.43 -12.29
CA GLU A 65 -19.93 0.16 -12.81
C GLU A 65 -19.38 -0.10 -14.22
N GLN A 66 -19.38 0.91 -15.08
CA GLN A 66 -18.79 0.83 -16.43
C GLN A 66 -17.28 0.57 -16.40
N ILE A 67 -16.56 1.11 -15.41
CA ILE A 67 -15.13 0.80 -15.21
C ILE A 67 -14.94 -0.66 -14.81
N LEU A 68 -15.79 -1.17 -13.92
CA LEU A 68 -15.71 -2.55 -13.45
C LEU A 68 -16.03 -3.55 -14.56
N GLU A 69 -17.02 -3.27 -15.41
CA GLU A 69 -17.35 -4.05 -16.60
C GLU A 69 -16.15 -4.08 -17.57
N LEU A 70 -15.58 -2.92 -17.89
CA LEU A 70 -14.40 -2.83 -18.77
C LEU A 70 -13.22 -3.66 -18.22
N ILE A 71 -12.97 -3.61 -16.91
CA ILE A 71 -11.89 -4.41 -16.29
C ILE A 71 -12.19 -5.91 -16.39
N GLN A 72 -13.45 -6.32 -16.24
CA GLN A 72 -13.84 -7.72 -16.36
C GLN A 72 -13.65 -8.21 -17.80
N ASP A 73 -14.05 -7.41 -18.79
CA ASP A 73 -13.88 -7.74 -20.21
C ASP A 73 -12.39 -7.88 -20.57
N VAL A 74 -11.56 -6.90 -20.20
CA VAL A 74 -10.10 -6.95 -20.44
C VAL A 74 -9.46 -8.17 -19.78
N LYS A 75 -9.88 -8.52 -18.54
CA LYS A 75 -9.36 -9.70 -17.85
C LYS A 75 -9.75 -10.99 -18.54
N LYS A 76 -10.98 -11.08 -19.05
CA LYS A 76 -11.48 -12.23 -19.77
C LYS A 76 -10.72 -12.42 -21.09
N GLU A 77 -10.52 -11.33 -21.83
CA GLU A 77 -9.77 -11.31 -23.09
C GLU A 77 -8.32 -11.75 -22.89
N LEU A 78 -7.62 -11.20 -21.89
CA LEU A 78 -6.26 -11.60 -21.52
C LEU A 78 -6.14 -13.07 -21.09
N PHE A 79 -7.19 -13.61 -20.45
CA PHE A 79 -7.20 -15.01 -20.03
C PHE A 79 -7.42 -15.95 -21.23
N GLU A 80 -8.31 -15.58 -22.15
CA GLU A 80 -8.56 -16.30 -23.40
C GLU A 80 -7.34 -16.28 -24.33
N GLU A 81 -6.62 -15.15 -24.42
CA GLU A 81 -5.37 -15.04 -25.17
C GLU A 81 -4.25 -15.93 -24.61
N ARG A 82 -4.15 -16.03 -23.27
CA ARG A 82 -3.15 -16.90 -22.61
C ARG A 82 -3.49 -18.38 -22.67
N SER A 83 -4.74 -18.72 -23.01
CA SER A 83 -5.22 -20.09 -23.11
C SER A 83 -5.22 -20.61 -24.56
N ARG A 84 -4.79 -19.79 -25.52
CA ARG A 84 -4.50 -20.17 -26.92
C ARG A 84 -3.02 -20.45 -27.11
#